data_AF-A0A380P252-F1
#
_entry.id   AF-A0A380P252-F1
#
_cell.length_a   1.000
_cell.length_b   1.000
_cell.length_c   1.000
_cell.angle_alpha   90.00
_cell.angle_beta   90.00
_cell.angle_gamma   90.00
#
_symmetry.space_group_name_H-M   'P 1'
#
loop_
_entity.id
_entity.type
_entity.pdbx_description
1 polymer ?
#
loop_
_entity_poly.entity_id
_entity_poly.type
_entity_poly.pdbx_seq_one_letter_code
_entity_poly.pdbx_strand_id
1 'polypeptide(L)' 'MLWQDPESRHFVAMVGIEYMYHAVVIRQLVYGVEVPPTDRLKVRQEMLDALDRQNQDLVLMGTVRIQHVVNDWREAKQDD' A
#
# COMPACT_ATOMS: atom_id res chain seq x y z
N MET A 1 -0.21 -5.89 -8.20
CA MET A 1 -1.30 -4.98 -8.62
C MET A 1 -0.71 -3.64 -8.98
N LEU A 2 -1.23 -3.01 -10.04
CA LEU A 2 -0.85 -1.66 -10.44
C LEU A 2 -1.79 -0.65 -9.79
N TRP A 3 -1.22 0.44 -9.29
CA TRP A 3 -1.96 1.56 -8.74
C TRP A 3 -2.11 2.63 -9.81
N GLN A 4 -3.36 3.01 -10.08
CA GLN A 4 -3.68 4.07 -10.99
C GLN A 4 -3.96 5.33 -10.19
N ASP A 5 -3.27 6.41 -10.52
CA ASP A 5 -3.54 7.73 -9.96
C ASP A 5 -4.98 8.16 -10.34
N PRO A 6 -5.83 8.54 -9.36
CA PRO A 6 -7.23 8.88 -9.64
C PRO A 6 -7.40 10.09 -10.57
N GLU A 7 -6.45 11.03 -10.55
CA GLU A 7 -6.53 12.28 -11.31
C GLU A 7 -6.06 12.09 -12.75
N SER A 8 -4.83 11.63 -12.96
CA SER A 8 -4.21 11.47 -14.28
C SER A 8 -4.62 10.19 -15.00
N ARG A 9 -5.17 9.21 -14.27
CA ARG A 9 -5.47 7.84 -14.76
C ARG A 9 -4.24 7.12 -15.31
N HIS A 10 -3.04 7.53 -14.93
CA HIS A 10 -1.82 6.79 -15.25
C HIS A 10 -1.49 5.79 -14.15
N PHE A 11 -0.86 4.67 -14.50
CA PHE A 11 -0.33 3.73 -13.52
C PHE A 11 0.96 4.28 -12.95
N VAL A 12 0.92 4.75 -11.71
CA VAL A 12 2.02 5.48 -11.07
C VAL A 12 2.74 4.70 -9.97
N ALA A 13 2.19 3.56 -9.56
CA ALA A 13 2.83 2.71 -8.56
C ALA A 13 2.42 1.24 -8.73
N MET A 14 3.11 0.35 -8.03
CA MET A 14 2.84 -1.08 -8.02
C MET A 14 2.99 -1.62 -6.59
N VAL A 15 2.06 -2.51 -6.22
CA VAL A 15 2.17 -3.32 -5.00
C VAL A 15 2.25 -4.80 -5.34
N GLY A 16 3.29 -5.47 -4.83
CA GLY A 16 3.40 -6.92 -4.84
C GLY A 16 2.80 -7.50 -3.56
N ILE A 17 1.78 -8.33 -3.70
CA ILE A 17 1.11 -9.02 -2.59
C ILE A 17 1.16 -10.53 -2.77
N GLU A 18 1.06 -11.25 -1.66
CA GLU A 18 0.88 -12.70 -1.61
C GLU A 18 -0.21 -13.05 -0.60
N TYR A 19 -1.12 -13.95 -0.97
CA TYR A 19 -2.16 -14.43 -0.08
C TYR A 19 -1.64 -15.61 0.73
N MET A 20 -1.70 -15.52 2.05
CA MET A 20 -1.25 -16.57 2.96
C MET A 20 -2.25 -16.75 4.09
N TYR A 21 -2.98 -17.86 4.07
CA TYR A 21 -4.00 -18.21 5.08
C TYR A 21 -4.97 -17.04 5.33
N HIS A 22 -4.85 -16.37 6.49
CA HIS A 22 -5.72 -15.29 6.94
C HIS A 22 -5.08 -13.91 6.77
N ALA A 23 -4.14 -13.80 5.82
CA ALA A 23 -3.35 -12.59 5.63
C ALA A 23 -3.04 -12.29 4.17
N VAL A 24 -2.87 -10.99 3.90
CA VAL A 24 -2.30 -10.46 2.66
C VAL A 24 -0.93 -9.90 2.98
N VAL A 25 0.12 -10.53 2.46
CA VAL A 25 1.51 -10.15 2.71
C VAL A 25 2.01 -9.22 1.62
N ILE A 26 2.33 -7.99 1.97
CA ILE A 26 2.93 -6.99 1.11
C ILE A 26 4.44 -7.27 1.01
N ARG A 27 4.85 -7.68 -0.18
CA ARG A 27 6.25 -8.01 -0.53
C ARG A 27 7.00 -6.85 -1.13
N GLN A 28 6.30 -5.96 -1.84
CA GLN A 28 6.94 -4.87 -2.55
C GLN A 28 5.99 -3.67 -2.72
N LEU A 29 6.54 -2.47 -2.59
CA LEU A 29 5.93 -1.22 -3.01
C LEU A 29 6.93 -0.50 -3.93
N VAL A 30 6.50 -0.15 -5.13
CA VAL A 30 7.32 0.55 -6.13
C VAL A 30 6.54 1.75 -6.62
N TYR A 31 7.21 2.90 -6.71
CA TYR A 31 6.67 4.11 -7.30
C TYR A 31 7.29 4.31 -8.68
N GLY A 32 6.49 4.77 -9.62
CA GLY A 32 6.95 5.29 -10.90
C GLY A 32 7.87 6.48 -10.70
N VAL A 33 8.70 6.76 -11.72
CA VAL A 33 9.65 7.88 -11.71
C VAL A 33 8.94 9.23 -11.72
N GLU A 34 7.72 9.24 -12.22
CA GLU A 34 6.81 10.38 -12.30
C GLU A 34 6.22 10.78 -10.95
N VAL A 35 6.29 9.94 -9.91
CA VAL A 35 5.78 10.25 -8.57
C VAL A 35 6.86 11.00 -7.76
N PRO A 36 6.68 12.32 -7.50
CA PRO A 36 7.62 13.09 -6.72
C PRO A 36 7.76 12.52 -5.31
N PRO A 37 8.95 12.59 -4.67
CA PRO A 37 9.14 12.08 -3.31
C PRO A 37 8.15 12.62 -2.27
N THR A 38 7.67 13.86 -2.45
CA THR A 38 6.66 14.51 -1.60
C THR A 38 5.31 13.79 -1.61
N ASP A 39 4.97 13.13 -2.72
CA ASP A 39 3.63 12.57 -2.94
C ASP A 39 3.59 11.06 -2.66
N ARG A 40 4.77 10.43 -2.54
CA ARG A 40 4.89 8.98 -2.30
C ARG A 40 4.21 8.53 -1.01
N LEU A 41 4.16 9.38 0.01
CA LEU A 41 3.45 9.08 1.25
C LEU A 41 1.94 9.01 1.03
N LYS A 42 1.37 9.99 0.32
CA LYS A 42 -0.05 10.00 -0.05
C LYS A 42 -0.41 8.77 -0.89
N VAL A 43 0.34 8.53 -1.97
CA VAL A 43 0.12 7.37 -2.85
C VAL A 43 0.20 6.06 -2.09
N ARG A 44 1.15 5.94 -1.14
CA ARG A 44 1.25 4.76 -0.27
C ARG A 44 0.00 4.56 0.57
N GLN A 45 -0.46 5.61 1.25
CA GLN A 45 -1.63 5.52 2.13
C GLN A 45 -2.86 5.08 1.34
N GLU A 46 -3.12 5.72 0.21
CA GLU A 46 -4.25 5.39 -0.65
C GLU A 46 -4.20 3.92 -1.15
N MET A 47 -3.01 3.44 -1.51
CA MET A 47 -2.80 2.04 -1.91
C MET A 47 -3.09 1.07 -0.77
N LEU A 48 -2.59 1.36 0.44
CA LEU A 48 -2.80 0.51 1.62
C LEU A 48 -4.27 0.53 2.06
N ASP A 49 -4.94 1.68 2.03
CA ASP A 49 -6.36 1.81 2.32
C ASP A 49 -7.23 1.06 1.30
N ALA A 50 -6.86 1.08 0.03
CA ALA A 50 -7.55 0.30 -0.99
C ALA A 50 -7.35 -1.21 -0.76
N LEU A 51 -6.13 -1.64 -0.42
CA LEU A 51 -5.86 -3.03 -0.08
C LEU A 51 -6.63 -3.51 1.14
N ASP A 52 -6.67 -2.71 2.20
CA ASP A 52 -7.41 -3.01 3.43
C ASP A 52 -8.91 -3.15 3.15
N ARG A 53 -9.49 -2.20 2.38
CA ARG A 53 -10.89 -2.27 1.95
C ARG A 53 -11.21 -3.47 1.07
N GLN A 54 -10.26 -3.92 0.24
CA GLN A 54 -10.44 -5.10 -0.61
C GLN A 54 -10.33 -6.41 0.15
N ASN A 55 -9.68 -6.41 1.31
CA ASN A 55 -9.32 -7.61 2.07
C ASN A 55 -9.76 -7.50 3.53
N GLN A 56 -10.99 -7.03 3.78
CA GLN A 56 -11.51 -6.73 5.13
C GLN A 56 -11.47 -7.93 6.09
N ASP A 57 -11.55 -9.16 5.59
CA ASP A 57 -11.50 -10.38 6.38
C ASP A 57 -10.07 -10.90 6.63
N LEU A 58 -9.06 -10.25 6.04
CA LEU A 58 -7.66 -10.69 6.10
C LEU A 58 -6.78 -9.62 6.75
N VAL A 59 -5.76 -10.07 7.48
CA VAL A 59 -4.78 -9.16 8.06
C VAL A 59 -3.78 -8.73 6.99
N LEU A 60 -3.69 -7.42 6.72
CA LEU A 60 -2.59 -6.87 5.94
C LEU A 60 -1.28 -6.95 6.72
N MET A 61 -0.25 -7.59 6.19
CA MET A 61 1.07 -7.64 6.82
C MET A 61 2.18 -7.30 5.81
N GLY A 62 3.33 -6.86 6.29
CA GLY A 62 4.51 -6.67 5.45
C GLY A 62 5.48 -7.85 5.59
N THR A 63 6.36 -8.02 4.61
CA THR A 63 7.62 -8.73 4.85
C THR A 63 8.45 -7.96 5.89
N VAL A 64 9.50 -8.59 6.47
CA VAL A 64 10.42 -7.92 7.41
C VAL A 64 10.90 -6.55 6.89
N ARG A 65 11.14 -6.43 5.58
CA ARG A 65 11.60 -5.18 4.95
C ARG A 65 10.51 -4.10 4.89
N ILE A 66 9.24 -4.47 4.78
CA ILE A 66 8.11 -3.55 4.55
C ILE A 66 7.22 -3.39 5.78
N GLN A 67 7.39 -4.21 6.82
CA GLN A 67 6.52 -4.18 8.00
C GLN A 67 6.47 -2.81 8.68
N HIS A 68 7.60 -2.07 8.72
CA HIS A 68 7.61 -0.69 9.24
C HIS A 68 6.62 0.21 8.47
N VAL A 69 6.58 0.12 7.15
CA VAL A 69 5.66 0.87 6.29
C VAL A 69 4.19 0.57 6.64
N VAL A 70 3.88 -0.69 6.93
CA VAL A 70 2.53 -1.12 7.30
C VAL A 70 2.18 -0.65 8.72
N ASN A 71 3.14 -0.65 9.64
CA ASN A 71 2.94 -0.15 11.00
C ASN A 71 2.70 1.36 11.01
N ASP A 72 3.56 2.13 10.34
CA ASP A 72 3.42 3.59 10.23
C ASP A 72 2.03 3.98 9.69
N TRP A 73 1.55 3.25 8.68
CA TRP A 73 0.21 3.45 8.12
C TRP A 73 -0.90 3.11 9.12
N ARG A 74 -0.78 2.01 9.87
CA ARG A 74 -1.77 1.61 10.89
C ARG A 74 -1.83 2.61 12.04
N GLU A 75 -0.69 3.13 12.48
CA GLU A 75 -0.61 4.15 13.52
C GLU A 75 -1.32 5.44 13.05
N ALA A 76 -1.01 5.92 11.85
CA ALA A 76 -1.67 7.09 11.27
C ALA A 76 -3.21 6.94 11.19
N LYS A 77 -3.70 5.73 10.88
CA LYS A 77 -5.15 5.44 10.79
C LYS A 77 -5.86 5.39 12.15
N GLN A 78 -5.14 5.17 13.25
CA GLN A 78 -5.73 5.15 14.60
C GLN A 78 -5.85 6.54 15.22
N ASP A 79 -5.08 7.51 14.71
CA ASP A 79 -5.09 8.90 15.16
C ASP A 79 -6.14 9.77 14.44
N ASP A 80 -6.79 9.23 13.40
CA ASP A 80 -7.89 9.85 12.62
C ASP A 80 -9.29 9.41 13.13
#